data_AF-A0A4U6XNY8-F1
#
_entry.id   AF-A0A4U6XNY8-F1
#
_cell.length_a   1.000
_cell.length_b   1.000
_cell.length_c   1.000
_cell.angle_alpha   90.00
_cell.angle_beta   90.00
_cell.angle_gamma   90.00
#
_symmetry.space_group_name_H-M   'P 1'
#
loop_
_entity.id
_entity.type
_entity.pdbx_description
1 polymer ?
#
loop_
_entity_poly.entity_id
_entity_poly.type
_entity_poly.pdbx_seq_one_letter_code
_entity_poly.pdbx_strand_id
1 'polypeptide(L)'
;KRVFIKDIAHYLLPPNQQKASIAPSAGTAAEPGNPTVLPLDILRKFQWTFLIRHPRRSIPSYYRCTIPPLDEVTGFSNFSASEAGYDELRRLFDFLIRERVVDEKDLMVVDADDLLDDPAGVIRAYCAHVGLDFTDAMLNWSDEDTRLAQEKFAKWNGFHNDALCSTSLKPRDKAHVS
;
A
#
# COMPACT_ATOMS: atom_id res chain seq x y z
N LYS A 1 -3.16 -11.87 -15.70
CA LYS A 1 -3.57 -10.60 -15.08
C LYS A 1 -2.29 -9.92 -14.56
N ARG A 2 -2.02 -8.65 -14.91
CA ARG A 2 -0.90 -7.91 -14.30
C ARG A 2 -1.42 -7.29 -13.01
N VAL A 3 -1.03 -7.82 -11.86
CA VAL A 3 -1.37 -7.24 -10.56
C VAL A 3 -0.33 -6.15 -10.30
N PHE A 4 -0.76 -4.90 -10.36
CA PHE A 4 0.07 -3.78 -9.94
C PHE A 4 -0.18 -3.58 -8.45
N ILE A 5 0.77 -4.00 -7.64
CA ILE A 5 0.82 -3.66 -6.22
C ILE A 5 1.82 -2.53 -6.13
N LYS A 6 1.36 -1.31 -5.86
CA LYS A 6 2.26 -0.19 -5.58
C LYS A 6 1.74 0.62 -4.41
N ASP A 7 2.65 0.88 -3.48
CA ASP A 7 2.44 1.81 -2.39
C ASP A 7 2.42 3.26 -2.90
N ILE A 8 1.54 4.02 -2.25
CA ILE A 8 1.33 5.46 -2.36
C ILE A 8 0.58 5.91 -3.63
N ALA A 9 -0.73 6.14 -3.46
CA ALA A 9 -1.60 6.80 -4.43
C ALA A 9 -1.07 8.19 -4.89
N HIS A 10 -0.15 8.78 -4.15
CA HIS A 10 0.63 9.97 -4.49
C HIS A 10 1.32 9.91 -5.87
N TYR A 11 1.67 8.72 -6.37
CA TYR A 11 2.22 8.61 -7.73
C TYR A 11 1.16 8.56 -8.82
N LEU A 12 -0.08 8.28 -8.44
CA LEU A 12 -1.22 8.30 -9.34
C LEU A 12 -1.92 9.66 -9.29
N LEU A 13 -1.98 10.31 -8.13
CA LEU A 13 -2.64 11.59 -7.91
C LEU A 13 -1.59 12.63 -7.52
N PRO A 14 -1.50 13.78 -8.22
CA PRO A 14 -0.59 14.85 -7.82
C PRO A 14 -0.83 15.27 -6.36
N PRO A 15 0.25 15.53 -5.60
CA PRO A 15 0.14 15.93 -4.20
C PRO A 15 -0.53 17.28 -4.02
N ASN A 16 -0.95 17.55 -2.78
CA ASN A 16 -1.47 18.85 -2.36
C ASN A 16 -2.65 19.33 -3.23
N GLN A 17 -3.49 18.38 -3.68
CA GLN A 17 -4.66 18.63 -4.55
C GLN A 17 -4.33 19.38 -5.85
N GLN A 18 -3.08 19.29 -6.33
CA GLN A 18 -2.72 19.84 -7.63
C GLN A 18 -3.53 19.17 -8.74
N LYS A 19 -3.78 19.94 -9.82
CA LYS A 19 -4.54 19.46 -10.96
C LYS A 19 -3.75 18.38 -11.70
N ALA A 20 -4.36 17.22 -11.90
CA ALA A 20 -3.75 16.15 -12.68
C ALA A 20 -3.78 16.43 -14.18
N SER A 21 -2.74 15.93 -14.85
CA SER A 21 -2.67 15.78 -16.29
C SER A 21 -2.24 14.36 -16.61
N ILE A 22 -2.75 13.81 -17.71
CA ILE A 22 -2.35 12.48 -18.16
C ILE A 22 -0.85 12.51 -18.48
N ALA A 23 -0.12 11.55 -17.92
CA ALA A 23 1.31 11.42 -18.18
C ALA A 23 1.52 11.18 -19.69
N PRO A 24 2.45 11.89 -20.37
CA PRO A 24 2.66 11.72 -21.81
C PRO A 24 2.97 10.29 -22.25
N SER A 25 3.56 9.49 -21.37
CA SER A 25 3.84 8.06 -21.61
C SER A 25 2.60 7.17 -21.55
N ALA A 26 1.52 7.63 -20.91
CA ALA A 26 0.26 6.91 -20.76
C ALA A 26 -0.80 7.37 -21.78
N GLY A 27 -0.70 8.60 -22.29
CA GLY A 27 -1.58 9.13 -23.32
C GLY A 27 -1.44 10.64 -23.50
N THR A 28 -2.14 11.19 -24.49
CA THR A 28 -2.12 12.64 -24.81
C THR A 28 -3.49 13.31 -24.69
N ALA A 29 -4.57 12.53 -24.56
CA ALA A 29 -5.92 13.05 -24.40
C ALA A 29 -6.13 13.56 -22.97
N ALA A 30 -6.67 14.77 -22.83
CA ALA A 30 -7.08 15.29 -21.54
C ALA A 30 -8.38 14.61 -21.08
N GLU A 31 -8.45 14.26 -19.80
CA GLU A 31 -9.64 13.70 -19.17
C GLU A 31 -10.10 14.64 -18.04
N PRO A 32 -10.98 15.62 -18.32
CA PRO A 32 -11.48 16.54 -17.30
C PRO A 32 -12.15 15.78 -16.16
N GLY A 33 -11.76 16.09 -14.91
CA GLY A 33 -12.31 15.44 -13.72
C GLY A 33 -11.67 14.11 -13.36
N ASN A 34 -10.69 13.62 -14.13
CA ASN A 34 -9.79 12.55 -13.71
C ASN A 34 -8.73 13.14 -12.76
N PRO A 35 -8.69 12.75 -11.47
CA PRO A 35 -7.70 13.24 -10.52
C PRO A 35 -6.35 12.53 -10.65
N THR A 36 -6.20 11.60 -11.60
CA THR A 36 -5.01 10.76 -11.75
C THR A 36 -4.18 11.13 -12.98
N VAL A 37 -2.92 10.69 -12.99
CA VAL A 37 -2.00 10.81 -14.13
C VAL A 37 -2.17 9.69 -15.17
N LEU A 38 -3.11 8.77 -14.95
CA LEU A 38 -3.39 7.65 -15.86
C LEU A 38 -4.76 7.81 -16.51
N PRO A 39 -4.91 7.50 -17.80
CA PRO A 39 -6.21 7.48 -18.46
C PRO A 39 -7.15 6.45 -17.83
N LEU A 40 -8.44 6.71 -17.93
CA LEU A 40 -9.46 5.86 -17.33
C LEU A 40 -9.50 4.44 -17.93
N ASP A 41 -9.19 4.28 -19.22
CA ASP A 41 -9.09 2.96 -19.85
C ASP A 41 -7.92 2.12 -19.32
N ILE A 42 -6.84 2.77 -18.86
CA ILE A 42 -5.72 2.10 -18.19
C ILE A 42 -6.15 1.68 -16.79
N LEU A 43 -6.83 2.55 -16.04
CA LEU A 43 -7.30 2.24 -14.68
C LEU A 43 -8.22 1.01 -14.64
N ARG A 44 -9.05 0.82 -15.68
CA ARG A 44 -9.94 -0.35 -15.85
C ARG A 44 -9.21 -1.68 -16.09
N LYS A 45 -7.91 -1.65 -16.39
CA LYS A 45 -7.10 -2.86 -16.61
C LYS A 45 -6.56 -3.44 -15.30
N PHE A 46 -6.70 -2.72 -14.18
CA PHE A 46 -6.26 -3.16 -12.86
C PHE A 46 -7.39 -3.78 -12.05
N GLN A 47 -7.00 -4.71 -11.17
CA GLN A 47 -7.82 -5.10 -10.04
C GLN A 47 -7.35 -4.29 -8.83
N TRP A 48 -8.28 -3.61 -8.17
CA TRP A 48 -7.98 -2.67 -7.10
C TRP A 48 -8.20 -3.31 -5.73
N THR A 49 -7.30 -3.02 -4.80
CA THR A 49 -7.43 -3.36 -3.38
C THR A 49 -6.82 -2.24 -2.57
N PHE A 50 -7.47 -1.87 -1.48
CA PHE A 50 -7.01 -0.81 -0.59
C PHE A 50 -6.57 -1.44 0.73
N LEU A 51 -5.31 -1.23 1.11
CA LEU A 51 -4.85 -1.49 2.48
C LEU A 51 -5.01 -0.21 3.30
N ILE A 52 -5.79 -0.26 4.36
CA ILE A 52 -6.02 0.87 5.26
C ILE A 52 -5.41 0.59 6.64
N ARG A 53 -5.06 1.66 7.34
CA ARG A 53 -4.62 1.60 8.74
C ARG A 53 -5.10 2.85 9.46
N HIS A 54 -5.41 2.71 10.75
CA HIS A 54 -5.86 3.85 11.53
C HIS A 54 -4.75 4.95 11.63
N PRO A 55 -5.04 6.24 11.34
CA PRO A 55 -4.04 7.33 11.37
C PRO A 55 -3.30 7.47 12.70
N ARG A 56 -4.00 7.27 13.83
CA ARG A 56 -3.40 7.23 15.18
C ARG A 56 -2.24 6.24 15.33
N ARG A 57 -2.17 5.18 14.49
CA ARG A 57 -1.10 4.19 14.51
C ARG A 57 -0.08 4.45 13.40
N SER A 58 -0.52 4.78 12.18
CA SER A 58 0.40 4.91 11.05
C SER A 58 1.21 6.22 11.07
N ILE A 59 0.60 7.35 11.44
CA ILE A 59 1.27 8.66 11.40
C ILE A 59 2.43 8.73 12.41
N PRO A 60 2.27 8.32 13.69
CA PRO A 60 3.40 8.31 14.60
C PRO A 60 4.52 7.36 14.16
N SER A 61 4.18 6.23 13.54
CA SER A 61 5.16 5.29 13.00
C SER A 61 5.98 5.93 11.87
N TYR A 62 5.33 6.64 10.94
CA TYR A 62 6.02 7.34 9.86
C TYR A 62 6.84 8.51 10.39
N TYR A 63 6.30 9.32 11.30
CA TYR A 63 7.03 10.43 11.94
C TYR A 63 8.29 9.96 12.66
N ARG A 64 8.24 8.79 13.33
CA ARG A 64 9.42 8.17 13.96
C ARG A 64 10.54 7.87 12.96
N CYS A 65 10.23 7.55 11.70
CA CYS A 65 11.24 7.34 10.66
C CYS A 65 11.89 8.65 10.18
N THR A 66 11.34 9.80 10.56
CA THR A 66 11.79 11.14 10.15
C THR A 66 12.52 11.93 11.23
N ILE A 67 12.78 11.31 12.39
CA ILE A 67 13.46 11.93 13.54
C ILE A 67 14.58 11.02 14.10
N PRO A 68 15.53 11.58 14.87
CA PRO A 68 16.57 10.79 15.52
C PRO A 68 16.02 9.70 16.45
N PRO A 69 16.66 8.51 16.50
CA PRO A 69 17.88 8.13 15.76
C PRO A 69 17.61 7.49 14.38
N LEU A 70 16.34 7.39 13.95
CA LEU A 70 15.99 6.63 12.75
C LEU A 70 16.25 7.41 11.46
N ASP A 71 16.13 8.74 11.47
CA ASP A 71 16.42 9.60 10.31
C ASP A 71 17.86 9.45 9.79
N GLU A 72 18.83 9.22 10.68
CA GLU A 72 20.22 8.91 10.33
C GLU A 72 20.36 7.60 9.53
N VAL A 73 19.46 6.64 9.78
CA VAL A 73 19.44 5.32 9.12
C VAL A 73 18.62 5.37 7.84
N THR A 74 17.45 6.01 7.89
CA THR A 74 16.51 6.07 6.76
C THR A 74 16.96 7.08 5.71
N GLY A 75 17.67 8.14 6.12
CA GLY A 75 17.99 9.30 5.28
C GLY A 75 16.82 10.25 5.06
N PHE A 76 15.69 10.04 5.75
CA PHE A 76 14.50 10.89 5.67
C PHE A 76 14.47 11.81 6.88
N SER A 77 14.71 13.10 6.70
CA SER A 77 14.70 14.10 7.79
C SER A 77 13.48 15.02 7.77
N ASN A 78 12.58 14.84 6.79
CA ASN A 78 11.40 15.66 6.62
C ASN A 78 10.15 14.80 6.63
N PHE A 79 9.17 15.19 7.45
CA PHE A 79 7.84 14.61 7.43
C PHE A 79 6.99 15.28 6.33
N SER A 80 6.45 14.49 5.41
CA SER A 80 5.51 14.96 4.40
C SER A 80 4.11 14.39 4.63
N ALA A 81 3.15 15.24 4.97
CA ALA A 81 1.77 14.81 5.20
C ALA A 81 1.13 14.15 3.96
N SER A 82 1.53 14.54 2.74
CA SER A 82 1.06 13.93 1.49
C SER A 82 1.68 12.57 1.19
N GLU A 83 2.77 12.19 1.88
CA GLU A 83 3.31 10.82 1.80
C GLU A 83 2.52 9.84 2.70
N ALA A 84 1.79 10.35 3.69
CA ALA A 84 0.86 9.52 4.45
C ALA A 84 -0.31 8.99 3.59
N GLY A 85 -0.60 9.65 2.46
CA GLY A 85 -1.42 9.11 1.37
C GLY A 85 -2.92 9.03 1.62
N TYR A 86 -3.43 9.50 2.76
CA TYR A 86 -4.84 9.37 3.13
C TYR A 86 -5.79 10.12 2.19
N ASP A 87 -5.47 11.38 1.86
CA ASP A 87 -6.27 12.20 0.92
C ASP A 87 -6.26 11.57 -0.48
N GLU A 88 -5.07 11.17 -0.94
CA GLU A 88 -4.87 10.57 -2.25
C GLU A 88 -5.61 9.23 -2.37
N LEU A 89 -5.54 8.37 -1.35
CA LEU A 89 -6.28 7.10 -1.33
C LEU A 89 -7.79 7.33 -1.35
N ARG A 90 -8.30 8.29 -0.55
CA ARG A 90 -9.74 8.58 -0.52
C ARG A 90 -10.25 9.12 -1.85
N ARG A 91 -9.53 10.08 -2.43
CA ARG A 91 -9.87 10.65 -3.74
C ARG A 91 -9.81 9.61 -4.86
N LEU A 92 -8.81 8.72 -4.82
CA LEU A 92 -8.72 7.62 -5.77
C LEU A 92 -9.90 6.65 -5.61
N PHE A 93 -10.21 6.25 -4.39
CA PHE A 93 -11.36 5.39 -4.08
C PHE A 93 -12.66 5.99 -4.65
N ASP A 94 -12.98 7.23 -4.28
CA ASP A 94 -14.20 7.91 -4.74
C ASP A 94 -14.25 8.02 -6.28
N PHE A 95 -13.10 8.27 -6.90
CA PHE A 95 -13.00 8.35 -8.36
C PHE A 95 -13.29 7.02 -9.05
N LEU A 96 -12.70 5.93 -8.57
CA LEU A 96 -12.88 4.60 -9.15
C LEU A 96 -14.34 4.13 -9.06
N ILE A 97 -15.02 4.46 -7.96
CA ILE A 97 -16.46 4.19 -7.77
C ILE A 97 -17.30 5.07 -8.72
N ARG A 98 -17.06 6.38 -8.72
CA ARG A 98 -17.81 7.35 -9.53
C ARG A 98 -17.77 7.02 -11.02
N GLU A 99 -16.61 6.62 -11.52
CA GLU A 99 -16.40 6.25 -12.94
C GLU A 99 -16.72 4.79 -13.26
N ARG A 100 -17.24 4.03 -12.27
CA ARG A 100 -17.57 2.60 -12.38
C ARG A 100 -16.40 1.77 -12.91
N VAL A 101 -15.20 2.11 -12.46
CA VAL A 101 -14.00 1.28 -12.66
C VAL A 101 -14.09 0.03 -11.79
N VAL A 102 -14.64 0.19 -10.59
CA VAL A 102 -14.94 -0.89 -9.65
C VAL A 102 -16.36 -0.72 -9.11
N ASP A 103 -17.01 -1.82 -8.77
CA ASP A 103 -18.28 -1.81 -8.02
C ASP A 103 -17.94 -1.68 -6.53
N GLU A 104 -18.64 -0.79 -5.81
CA GLU A 104 -18.42 -0.54 -4.38
C GLU A 104 -18.56 -1.82 -3.56
N LYS A 105 -19.49 -2.69 -3.93
CA LYS A 105 -19.76 -3.95 -3.22
C LYS A 105 -18.67 -5.00 -3.45
N ASP A 106 -17.92 -4.89 -4.54
CA ASP A 106 -16.90 -5.84 -4.96
C ASP A 106 -15.49 -5.30 -4.71
N LEU A 107 -15.34 -4.12 -4.09
CA LEU A 107 -14.04 -3.52 -3.85
C LEU A 107 -13.43 -4.06 -2.55
N MET A 108 -12.26 -4.69 -2.66
CA MET A 108 -11.54 -5.19 -1.50
C MET A 108 -10.85 -4.06 -0.71
N VAL A 109 -11.19 -3.99 0.58
CA VAL A 109 -10.49 -3.17 1.56
C VAL A 109 -9.96 -4.09 2.64
N VAL A 110 -8.65 -4.06 2.87
CA VAL A 110 -7.95 -4.81 3.91
C VAL A 110 -7.61 -3.83 5.03
N ASP A 111 -8.08 -4.07 6.25
CA ASP A 111 -7.62 -3.34 7.43
C ASP A 111 -6.33 -3.99 7.94
N ALA A 112 -5.31 -3.16 8.17
CA ALA A 112 -4.02 -3.62 8.68
C ALA A 112 -4.11 -4.19 10.10
N ASP A 113 -5.01 -3.70 10.95
CA ASP A 113 -5.21 -4.27 12.29
C ASP A 113 -5.86 -5.66 12.19
N ASP A 114 -6.86 -5.85 11.33
CA ASP A 114 -7.46 -7.18 11.07
C ASP A 114 -6.43 -8.15 10.46
N LEU A 115 -5.60 -7.68 9.52
CA LEU A 115 -4.52 -8.48 8.93
C LEU A 115 -3.50 -8.91 9.99
N LEU A 116 -3.17 -8.05 10.95
CA LEU A 116 -2.23 -8.38 12.02
C LEU A 116 -2.86 -9.23 13.13
N ASP A 117 -4.18 -9.19 13.31
CA ASP A 117 -4.90 -10.02 14.28
C ASP A 117 -5.18 -11.44 13.76
N ASP A 118 -5.53 -11.58 12.47
CA ASP A 118 -5.72 -12.87 11.80
C ASP A 118 -5.10 -12.88 10.39
N PRO A 119 -3.76 -12.99 10.28
CA PRO A 119 -3.10 -12.99 8.97
C PRO A 119 -3.59 -14.10 8.05
N ALA A 120 -3.83 -15.30 8.58
CA ALA A 120 -4.24 -16.43 7.78
C ALA A 120 -5.65 -16.27 7.23
N GLY A 121 -6.60 -15.81 8.05
CA GLY A 121 -7.97 -15.54 7.61
C GLY A 121 -8.01 -14.44 6.55
N VAL A 122 -7.32 -13.32 6.79
CA VAL A 122 -7.32 -12.17 5.88
C VAL A 122 -6.63 -12.50 4.55
N ILE A 123 -5.46 -13.14 4.56
CA ILE A 123 -4.75 -13.50 3.32
C ILE A 123 -5.55 -14.56 2.53
N ARG A 124 -6.20 -15.53 3.18
CA ARG A 124 -7.09 -16.48 2.49
C ARG A 124 -8.28 -15.78 1.83
N ALA A 125 -8.93 -14.86 2.54
CA ALA A 125 -10.04 -14.07 1.99
C ALA A 125 -9.59 -13.22 0.79
N TYR A 126 -8.43 -12.57 0.91
CA TYR A 126 -7.84 -11.81 -0.18
C TYR A 126 -7.55 -12.68 -1.40
N CYS A 127 -6.87 -13.82 -1.23
CA CYS A 127 -6.59 -14.80 -2.28
C CYS A 127 -7.87 -15.24 -3.01
N ALA A 128 -8.91 -15.61 -2.26
CA ALA A 128 -10.21 -15.99 -2.82
C ALA A 128 -10.85 -14.86 -3.64
N HIS A 129 -10.74 -13.63 -3.18
CA HIS A 129 -11.29 -12.45 -3.87
C HIS A 129 -10.53 -12.13 -5.18
N VAL A 130 -9.19 -12.23 -5.17
CA VAL A 130 -8.38 -11.90 -6.36
C VAL A 130 -8.20 -13.06 -7.34
N GLY A 131 -8.62 -14.27 -6.95
CA GLY A 131 -8.48 -15.49 -7.73
C GLY A 131 -7.05 -16.04 -7.72
N LEU A 132 -6.39 -15.98 -6.55
CA LEU A 132 -5.10 -16.61 -6.29
C LEU A 132 -5.30 -17.81 -5.37
N ASP A 133 -4.48 -18.84 -5.57
CA ASP A 133 -4.42 -19.97 -4.65
C ASP A 133 -3.62 -19.60 -3.41
N PHE A 134 -4.22 -19.77 -2.24
CA PHE A 134 -3.52 -19.59 -0.98
C PHE A 134 -2.46 -20.69 -0.79
N THR A 135 -1.26 -20.32 -0.34
CA THR A 135 -0.23 -21.27 0.09
C THR A 135 0.36 -20.83 1.43
N ASP A 136 0.80 -21.78 2.26
CA ASP A 136 1.38 -21.47 3.57
C ASP A 136 2.69 -20.65 3.46
N ALA A 137 3.35 -20.68 2.29
CA ALA A 137 4.51 -19.86 1.97
C ALA A 137 4.20 -18.35 1.93
N MET A 138 2.92 -17.96 1.79
CA MET A 138 2.50 -16.55 1.89
C MET A 138 2.59 -16.02 3.33
N LEU A 139 2.63 -16.91 4.33
CA LEU A 139 2.70 -16.56 5.76
C LEU A 139 4.03 -16.96 6.40
N ASN A 140 4.81 -17.83 5.77
CA ASN A 140 6.05 -18.38 6.31
C ASN A 140 7.11 -18.39 5.23
N TRP A 141 8.30 -17.90 5.56
CA TRP A 141 9.37 -17.76 4.58
C TRP A 141 10.64 -18.46 5.04
N SER A 142 11.40 -18.97 4.07
CA SER A 142 12.63 -19.71 4.29
C SER A 142 13.83 -18.79 4.53
N ASP A 143 14.97 -19.37 4.90
CA ASP A 143 16.24 -18.64 4.97
C ASP A 143 16.65 -18.07 3.60
N GLU A 144 16.30 -18.78 2.52
CA GLU A 144 16.55 -18.29 1.15
C GLU A 144 15.71 -17.06 0.83
N ASP A 145 14.41 -17.09 1.17
CA ASP A 145 13.50 -15.95 1.01
C ASP A 145 13.98 -14.74 1.82
N THR A 146 14.42 -14.99 3.06
CA THR A 146 14.98 -13.95 3.95
C THR A 146 16.20 -13.31 3.32
N ARG A 147 17.15 -14.11 2.82
CA ARG A 147 18.36 -13.62 2.16
C ARG A 147 18.03 -12.79 0.92
N LEU A 148 17.08 -13.26 0.11
CA LEU A 148 16.63 -12.53 -1.08
C LEU A 148 15.98 -11.20 -0.69
N ALA A 149 15.11 -11.18 0.32
CA ALA A 149 14.47 -9.97 0.82
C ALA A 149 15.50 -8.96 1.33
N GLN A 150 16.49 -9.40 2.11
CA GLN A 150 17.57 -8.53 2.59
C GLN A 150 18.37 -7.90 1.44
N GLU A 151 18.66 -8.64 0.37
CA GLU A 151 19.32 -8.09 -0.82
C GLU A 151 18.44 -7.05 -1.54
N LYS A 152 17.16 -7.37 -1.78
CA LYS A 152 16.25 -6.48 -2.54
C LYS A 152 15.86 -5.22 -1.78
N PHE A 153 15.72 -5.31 -0.46
CA PHE A 153 15.32 -4.20 0.39
C PHE A 153 16.50 -3.48 1.07
N ALA A 154 17.75 -3.84 0.75
CA ALA A 154 18.95 -3.19 1.29
C ALA A 154 18.97 -1.65 1.13
N LYS A 155 18.31 -1.12 0.10
CA LYS A 155 18.20 0.33 -0.16
C LYS A 155 17.21 1.06 0.77
N TRP A 156 16.39 0.32 1.52
CA TRP A 156 15.33 0.83 2.39
C TRP A 156 15.64 0.51 3.86
N ASN A 157 16.92 0.64 4.23
CA ASN A 157 17.38 0.35 5.58
C ASN A 157 16.59 1.17 6.61
N GLY A 158 16.16 0.53 7.70
CA GLY A 158 15.35 1.17 8.75
C GLY A 158 13.83 1.08 8.55
N PHE A 159 13.33 0.89 7.32
CA PHE A 159 11.88 0.83 7.05
C PHE A 159 11.27 -0.56 7.22
N HIS A 160 12.04 -1.61 6.92
CA HIS A 160 11.53 -2.98 6.87
C HIS A 160 12.26 -3.93 7.84
N ASN A 161 13.02 -3.40 8.79
CA ASN A 161 13.88 -4.21 9.66
C ASN A 161 13.10 -5.29 10.43
N ASP A 162 11.94 -4.95 10.99
CA ASP A 162 11.10 -5.91 11.73
C ASP A 162 10.64 -7.08 10.83
N ALA A 163 10.26 -6.77 9.58
CA ALA A 163 9.87 -7.78 8.59
C ALA A 163 11.07 -8.61 8.11
N LEU A 164 12.23 -7.98 7.88
CA LEU A 164 13.45 -8.65 7.43
C LEU A 164 14.08 -9.56 8.51
N CYS A 165 13.74 -9.34 9.78
CA CYS A 165 14.20 -10.14 10.92
C CYS A 165 13.20 -11.21 11.38
N SER A 166 12.01 -11.27 10.80
CA SER A 166 11.03 -12.33 11.11
C SER A 166 11.17 -13.51 10.14
N THR A 167 10.47 -14.61 10.42
CA THR A 167 10.39 -15.81 9.57
C THR A 167 8.96 -16.14 9.13
N SER A 168 7.99 -15.36 9.61
CA SER A 168 6.57 -15.58 9.37
C SER A 168 5.74 -14.35 9.73
N LEU A 169 4.58 -14.18 9.08
CA LEU A 169 3.55 -13.22 9.45
C LEU A 169 2.56 -13.93 10.37
N LYS A 170 2.68 -13.67 11.67
CA LYS A 170 1.89 -14.30 12.74
C LYS A 170 0.95 -13.28 13.39
N PRO A 171 -0.18 -13.75 13.98
CA PRO A 171 -1.02 -12.90 14.81
C PRO A 171 -0.18 -12.12 15.83
N ARG A 172 -0.47 -10.83 15.99
CA ARG A 172 0.20 -10.00 16.99
C ARG A 172 -0.08 -10.52 18.41
N ASP A 173 0.91 -10.41 19.28
CA ASP A 173 0.68 -10.67 20.70
C ASP A 173 -0.31 -9.62 21.25
N LYS A 174 -1.37 -10.08 21.93
CA LYS A 174 -2.44 -9.23 22.47
C LYS A 174 -1.98 -8.22 23.54
N ALA A 175 -0.69 -8.22 23.89
CA ALA A 175 -0.09 -7.33 24.88
C ALA A 175 0.09 -5.87 24.39
N HIS A 176 -0.06 -5.59 23.09
CA HIS A 176 0.12 -4.24 22.52
C HIS A 176 -1.19 -3.53 22.14
N VAL A 177 -2.21 -3.66 22.99
CA VAL A 177 -3.39 -2.80 22.94
C VAL A 177 -3.25 -1.70 24.00
N SER A 178 -2.51 -0.63 23.65
CA SER A 178 -2.58 0.67 24.36
C SER A 178 -2.76 1.79 23.35
#